data_AF-A0AAV3NZB7-F1
#
_entry.id   AF-A0AAV3NZB7-F1
#
_cell.length_a   1.000
_cell.length_b   1.000
_cell.length_c   1.000
_cell.angle_alpha   90.00
_cell.angle_beta   90.00
_cell.angle_gamma   90.00
#
_symmetry.space_group_name_H-M   'P 1'
#
loop_
_entity.id
_entity.type
_entity.pdbx_description
1 polymer ?
#
loop_
_entity_poly.entity_id
_entity_poly.type
_entity_poly.pdbx_seq_one_letter_code
_entity_poly.pdbx_strand_id
1 'polypeptide(L)'
;MEASSPLSVQQALHLQETTPQASPKPVSKKSSVTSFMETATTLRSPSFKEDTYFISQLKTPEKKALQELKDKLIASHGPDSMWGIPLLAENDERADVILLKFLRARDFKVNDALTMLVKCLAWRKEFEADKLLEEDLGFKELGEVVAYMHGYDKDGHPVCYNAYGIFKDKEMYDKYFGDEDKLKKFLRWRVQVLENGIKLLHFKPGGVNSIIQITDLKDMPKRELRVASNHILSLFQDNYPEMVAQKIFINVPWYFSMLYSMVSPFLTQRTKSKFVISKEGNAAETLYKFVRPEYIPVQYGGLSRHNDLHNGPSKPASEFTIKGGEKVNIQIEGIEGGATITWDIVVGGWELEYCAEFVPNSEGSYTIAVEKTRKISANEEAIHNSFTAKEAGKMVLSVDNTLSRKKKVAAYRYLVRKSTSIST
;
A
#
# COMPACT_ATOMS: atom_id res chain seq x y z
N MET A 1 56.63 -42.75 58.62
CA MET A 1 56.69 -44.21 58.38
C MET A 1 55.61 -44.55 57.39
N GLU A 2 55.96 -45.44 56.48
CA GLU A 2 55.19 -45.99 55.36
C GLU A 2 53.77 -46.41 55.75
N ALA A 3 52.83 -46.34 54.79
CA ALA A 3 52.18 -47.53 54.24
C ALA A 3 51.10 -47.17 53.20
N SER A 4 51.08 -47.99 52.16
CA SER A 4 50.24 -47.93 50.96
C SER A 4 48.88 -48.61 51.12
N SER A 5 47.95 -48.24 50.22
CA SER A 5 46.86 -49.07 49.64
C SER A 5 45.57 -49.30 50.48
N PRO A 6 44.36 -49.40 49.87
CA PRO A 6 44.02 -50.49 48.92
C PRO A 6 43.29 -50.12 47.61
N LEU A 7 43.31 -51.12 46.73
CA LEU A 7 42.77 -51.26 45.38
C LEU A 7 41.28 -51.67 45.33
N SER A 8 40.61 -51.26 44.24
CA SER A 8 39.57 -51.97 43.46
C SER A 8 38.15 -52.09 44.08
N VAL A 9 37.01 -52.10 43.38
CA VAL A 9 36.63 -52.50 42.00
C VAL A 9 35.41 -51.67 41.55
N GLN A 10 35.35 -51.38 40.24
CA GLN A 10 34.25 -50.76 39.51
C GLN A 10 33.01 -51.66 39.38
N GLN A 11 31.82 -51.06 39.34
CA GLN A 11 30.68 -51.62 38.60
C GLN A 11 29.99 -50.53 37.78
N ALA A 12 29.83 -50.84 36.49
CA ALA A 12 29.45 -49.94 35.41
C ALA A 12 27.93 -49.80 35.27
N LEU A 13 27.49 -48.63 34.81
CA LEU A 13 26.21 -48.45 34.11
C LEU A 13 26.52 -47.86 32.73
N HIS A 14 26.06 -48.58 31.70
CA HIS A 14 26.14 -48.25 30.28
C HIS A 14 25.43 -46.92 29.96
N LEU A 15 26.14 -46.01 29.29
CA LEU A 15 25.53 -44.96 28.46
C LEU A 15 25.85 -45.30 27.00
N GLN A 16 24.81 -45.61 26.23
CA GLN A 16 24.90 -45.81 24.78
C GLN A 16 25.23 -44.48 24.09
N GLU A 17 26.28 -44.50 23.29
CA GLU A 17 26.69 -43.45 22.37
C GLU A 17 25.63 -43.23 21.29
N THR A 18 25.06 -42.02 21.24
CA THR A 18 24.29 -41.56 20.08
C THR A 18 25.21 -40.82 19.11
N THR A 19 25.24 -41.32 17.88
CA THR A 19 25.99 -40.86 16.72
C THR A 19 25.82 -39.35 16.44
N PRO A 20 26.85 -38.61 15.97
CA PRO A 20 26.71 -37.19 15.67
C PRO A 20 25.75 -36.98 14.49
N GLN A 21 24.63 -36.33 14.76
CA GLN A 21 23.68 -35.92 13.74
C GLN A 21 24.32 -34.82 12.88
N ALA A 22 24.36 -35.05 11.57
CA ALA A 22 25.03 -34.21 10.59
C ALA A 22 24.60 -32.73 10.69
N SER A 23 25.59 -31.84 10.68
CA SER A 23 25.43 -30.39 10.62
C SER A 23 24.46 -29.97 9.50
N PRO A 24 23.55 -29.02 9.74
CA PRO A 24 22.68 -28.53 8.68
C PRO A 24 23.55 -27.84 7.61
N LYS A 25 23.40 -28.30 6.36
CA LYS A 25 24.01 -27.69 5.17
C LYS A 25 23.66 -26.19 5.09
N PRO A 26 24.56 -25.35 4.54
CA PRO A 26 24.39 -23.90 4.56
C PRO A 26 23.10 -23.49 3.83
N VAL A 27 22.20 -22.85 4.56
CA VAL A 27 20.97 -22.27 4.03
C VAL A 27 21.34 -21.22 2.98
N SER A 28 20.85 -21.41 1.75
CA SER A 28 21.10 -20.51 0.62
C SER A 28 20.80 -19.04 0.98
N LYS A 29 21.72 -18.14 0.62
CA LYS A 29 21.61 -16.67 0.77
C LYS A 29 20.44 -16.12 -0.07
N LYS A 30 19.22 -16.10 0.47
CA LYS A 30 18.02 -15.57 -0.23
C LYS A 30 17.87 -14.04 -0.09
N SER A 31 17.36 -13.39 -1.13
CA SER A 31 17.12 -11.94 -1.23
C SER A 31 15.90 -11.50 -0.40
N SER A 32 15.81 -10.23 0.04
CA SER A 32 14.64 -9.66 0.73
C SER A 32 13.33 -9.89 -0.05
N VAL A 33 13.41 -9.74 -1.37
CA VAL A 33 12.33 -9.99 -2.33
C VAL A 33 11.81 -11.44 -2.25
N THR A 34 12.71 -12.41 -2.11
CA THR A 34 12.35 -13.82 -1.96
C THR A 34 11.63 -14.06 -0.63
N SER A 35 12.02 -13.32 0.43
CA SER A 35 11.34 -13.35 1.73
C SER A 35 9.90 -12.86 1.67
N PHE A 36 9.65 -11.74 0.97
CA PHE A 36 8.30 -11.20 0.75
C PHE A 36 7.40 -12.15 -0.05
N MET A 37 7.96 -12.87 -1.03
CA MET A 37 7.21 -13.85 -1.82
C MET A 37 6.98 -15.17 -1.10
N GLU A 38 7.98 -15.67 -0.36
CA GLU A 38 7.85 -16.90 0.43
C GLU A 38 6.89 -16.70 1.62
N THR A 39 6.74 -15.51 2.18
CA THR A 39 5.67 -15.24 3.16
C THR A 39 4.29 -15.06 2.52
N ALA A 40 4.22 -14.73 1.23
CA ALA A 40 2.95 -14.82 0.52
C ALA A 40 2.44 -16.27 0.43
N THR A 41 3.33 -17.29 0.44
CA THR A 41 2.90 -18.70 0.48
C THR A 41 2.45 -19.18 1.86
N THR A 42 2.80 -18.47 2.94
CA THR A 42 2.32 -18.78 4.30
C THR A 42 0.93 -18.21 4.58
N LEU A 43 0.49 -17.21 3.82
CA LEU A 43 -0.91 -16.75 3.80
C LEU A 43 -1.77 -17.78 3.04
N ARG A 44 -2.14 -18.86 3.74
CA ARG A 44 -3.11 -19.85 3.24
C ARG A 44 -4.51 -19.36 3.55
N SER A 45 -5.29 -19.03 2.52
CA SER A 45 -6.74 -18.89 2.66
C SER A 45 -7.43 -19.12 1.31
N PRO A 46 -8.64 -19.71 1.27
CA PRO A 46 -9.33 -20.05 0.03
C PRO A 46 -10.41 -19.01 -0.35
N SER A 47 -10.40 -18.56 -1.61
CA SER A 47 -11.47 -17.79 -2.33
C SER A 47 -11.45 -16.24 -2.30
N PHE A 48 -11.84 -15.64 -3.44
CA PHE A 48 -11.67 -14.22 -3.84
C PHE A 48 -13.01 -13.52 -4.15
N LYS A 49 -13.99 -13.63 -3.26
CA LYS A 49 -14.94 -12.51 -3.13
C LYS A 49 -14.52 -11.76 -1.88
N GLU A 50 -14.64 -10.44 -1.88
CA GLU A 50 -14.53 -9.71 -0.61
C GLU A 50 -15.52 -10.36 0.35
N ASP A 51 -14.99 -10.92 1.43
CA ASP A 51 -15.78 -11.81 2.26
C ASP A 51 -16.87 -11.00 2.95
N THR A 52 -18.12 -11.35 2.70
CA THR A 52 -19.26 -10.67 3.28
C THR A 52 -19.17 -10.63 4.80
N TYR A 53 -19.43 -9.47 5.37
CA TYR A 53 -19.53 -9.29 6.82
C TYR A 53 -20.99 -9.32 7.30
N PHE A 54 -21.95 -9.51 6.39
CA PHE A 54 -23.35 -9.72 6.76
C PHE A 54 -23.52 -11.12 7.31
N ILE A 55 -23.87 -11.23 8.60
CA ILE A 55 -24.10 -12.51 9.26
C ILE A 55 -25.14 -13.33 8.49
N SER A 56 -26.20 -12.69 7.99
CA SER A 56 -27.26 -13.36 7.21
C SER A 56 -26.72 -14.15 6.00
N GLN A 57 -25.64 -13.67 5.38
CA GLN A 57 -25.02 -14.24 4.18
C GLN A 57 -23.92 -15.27 4.49
N LEU A 58 -23.53 -15.44 5.76
CA LEU A 58 -22.56 -16.45 6.17
C LEU A 58 -23.15 -17.87 6.05
N LYS A 59 -22.28 -18.83 5.73
CA LYS A 59 -22.65 -20.26 5.73
C LYS A 59 -22.91 -20.72 7.17
N THR A 60 -23.73 -21.76 7.34
CA THR A 60 -24.05 -22.33 8.65
C THR A 60 -22.82 -22.66 9.51
N PRO A 61 -21.75 -23.29 8.96
CA PRO A 61 -20.54 -23.56 9.75
C PRO A 61 -19.82 -22.28 10.22
N GLU A 62 -19.81 -21.23 9.40
CA GLU A 62 -19.18 -19.94 9.72
C GLU A 62 -19.95 -19.20 10.81
N LYS A 63 -21.29 -19.21 10.74
CA LYS A 63 -22.18 -18.68 11.80
C LYS A 63 -21.94 -19.40 13.13
N LYS A 64 -21.85 -20.74 13.10
CA LYS A 64 -21.58 -21.56 14.29
C LYS A 64 -20.20 -21.24 14.87
N ALA A 65 -19.17 -21.11 14.04
CA ALA A 65 -17.82 -20.77 14.47
C ALA A 65 -17.74 -19.37 15.10
N LEU A 66 -18.47 -18.39 14.55
CA LEU A 66 -18.59 -17.05 15.13
C LEU A 66 -19.24 -17.10 16.53
N GLN A 67 -20.36 -17.82 16.67
CA GLN A 67 -21.01 -17.97 17.96
C GLN A 67 -20.12 -18.68 18.98
N GLU A 68 -19.47 -19.79 18.58
CA GLU A 68 -18.57 -20.54 19.46
C GLU A 68 -17.38 -19.69 19.93
N LEU A 69 -16.84 -18.81 19.06
CA LEU A 69 -15.79 -17.87 19.44
C LEU A 69 -16.27 -16.86 20.48
N LYS A 70 -17.48 -16.30 20.30
CA LYS A 70 -18.11 -15.39 21.29
C LYS A 70 -18.29 -16.08 22.64
N ASP A 71 -18.85 -17.29 22.64
CA ASP A 71 -19.10 -18.06 23.87
C ASP A 71 -17.79 -18.33 24.63
N LYS A 72 -16.72 -18.69 23.91
CA LYS A 72 -15.38 -18.88 24.51
C LYS A 72 -14.79 -17.59 25.05
N LEU A 73 -14.97 -16.46 24.36
CA LEU A 73 -14.50 -15.16 24.83
C LEU A 73 -15.18 -14.78 26.15
N ILE A 74 -16.50 -14.94 26.23
CA ILE A 74 -17.31 -14.72 27.44
C ILE A 74 -16.77 -15.60 28.57
N ALA A 75 -16.60 -16.91 28.33
CA ALA A 75 -16.14 -17.85 29.35
C ALA A 75 -14.70 -17.57 29.83
N SER A 76 -13.85 -16.98 28.98
CA SER A 76 -12.46 -16.66 29.29
C SER A 76 -12.25 -15.33 30.01
N HIS A 77 -13.31 -14.54 30.25
CA HIS A 77 -13.20 -13.13 30.67
C HIS A 77 -12.22 -12.36 29.77
N GLY A 78 -12.32 -12.60 28.45
CA GLY A 78 -11.40 -12.02 27.47
C GLY A 78 -11.45 -10.50 27.44
N PRO A 79 -10.47 -9.82 26.83
CA PRO A 79 -10.40 -8.37 26.84
C PRO A 79 -11.63 -7.73 26.19
N ASP A 80 -12.08 -6.63 26.76
CA ASP A 80 -13.40 -6.08 26.44
C ASP A 80 -13.46 -5.42 25.06
N SER A 81 -12.34 -4.97 24.47
CA SER A 81 -12.37 -4.20 23.22
C SER A 81 -11.13 -4.34 22.32
N MET A 82 -11.31 -4.03 21.03
CA MET A 82 -10.25 -3.90 20.03
C MET A 82 -10.53 -2.69 19.14
N TRP A 83 -9.53 -1.80 18.95
CA TRP A 83 -9.70 -0.52 18.23
C TRP A 83 -10.89 0.33 18.73
N GLY A 84 -11.14 0.31 20.05
CA GLY A 84 -12.25 1.03 20.67
C GLY A 84 -13.64 0.39 20.46
N ILE A 85 -13.71 -0.78 19.85
CA ILE A 85 -14.96 -1.53 19.65
C ILE A 85 -15.05 -2.63 20.71
N PRO A 86 -16.08 -2.63 21.56
CA PRO A 86 -16.24 -3.70 22.55
C PRO A 86 -16.56 -5.04 21.88
N LEU A 87 -15.75 -6.08 22.11
CA LEU A 87 -15.86 -7.37 21.43
C LEU A 87 -17.05 -8.21 21.91
N LEU A 88 -17.56 -7.92 23.11
CA LEU A 88 -18.66 -8.63 23.76
C LEU A 88 -19.94 -7.77 23.89
N ALA A 89 -19.99 -6.58 23.26
CA ALA A 89 -21.20 -5.78 23.27
C ALA A 89 -22.34 -6.48 22.53
N GLU A 90 -23.49 -6.61 23.20
CA GLU A 90 -24.71 -7.09 22.56
C GLU A 90 -25.13 -6.13 21.44
N ASN A 91 -25.46 -6.69 20.28
CA ASN A 91 -25.94 -5.97 19.10
C ASN A 91 -24.93 -4.99 18.44
N ASP A 92 -23.63 -5.04 18.74
CA ASP A 92 -22.63 -4.32 17.97
C ASP A 92 -22.10 -5.18 16.81
N GLU A 93 -22.66 -4.99 15.61
CA GLU A 93 -22.22 -5.69 14.40
C GLU A 93 -20.74 -5.46 14.08
N ARG A 94 -20.10 -4.44 14.66
CA ARG A 94 -18.67 -4.17 14.42
C ARG A 94 -17.76 -5.17 15.12
N ALA A 95 -18.14 -5.64 16.30
CA ALA A 95 -17.44 -6.72 16.97
C ALA A 95 -17.38 -7.96 16.07
N ASP A 96 -18.48 -8.27 15.39
CA ASP A 96 -18.58 -9.43 14.50
C ASP A 96 -17.66 -9.32 13.30
N VAL A 97 -17.51 -8.12 12.72
CA VAL A 97 -16.54 -7.86 11.66
C VAL A 97 -15.13 -8.18 12.12
N ILE A 98 -14.74 -7.73 13.32
CA ILE A 98 -13.42 -7.99 13.89
C ILE A 98 -13.22 -9.49 14.14
N LEU A 99 -14.16 -10.15 14.83
CA LEU A 99 -14.07 -11.58 15.13
C LEU A 99 -14.00 -12.43 13.85
N LEU A 100 -14.75 -12.07 12.81
CA LEU A 100 -14.70 -12.75 11.50
C LEU A 100 -13.32 -12.61 10.83
N LYS A 101 -12.59 -11.51 11.02
CA LYS A 101 -11.22 -11.37 10.50
C LYS A 101 -10.26 -12.40 11.13
N PHE A 102 -10.34 -12.60 12.44
CA PHE A 102 -9.54 -13.62 13.15
C PHE A 102 -9.93 -15.05 12.75
N LEU A 103 -11.23 -15.32 12.63
CA LEU A 103 -11.71 -16.62 12.15
C LEU A 103 -11.21 -16.92 10.75
N ARG A 104 -11.33 -15.97 9.81
CA ARG A 104 -10.84 -16.14 8.42
C ARG A 104 -9.34 -16.36 8.37
N ALA A 105 -8.57 -15.62 9.16
CA ALA A 105 -7.11 -15.79 9.25
C ALA A 105 -6.67 -17.16 9.78
N ARG A 106 -7.60 -17.95 10.34
CA ARG A 106 -7.37 -19.31 10.86
C ARG A 106 -8.32 -20.34 10.24
N ASP A 107 -8.83 -20.07 9.03
CA ASP A 107 -9.72 -20.96 8.29
C ASP A 107 -10.92 -21.46 9.14
N PHE A 108 -11.49 -20.56 9.94
CA PHE A 108 -12.60 -20.80 10.88
C PHE A 108 -12.32 -21.86 11.97
N LYS A 109 -11.05 -22.18 12.26
CA LYS A 109 -10.67 -22.97 13.43
C LYS A 109 -10.76 -22.13 14.70
N VAL A 110 -11.85 -22.31 15.45
CA VAL A 110 -12.22 -21.45 16.58
C VAL A 110 -11.13 -21.32 17.64
N ASN A 111 -10.50 -22.43 18.05
CA ASN A 111 -9.44 -22.40 19.08
C ASN A 111 -8.17 -21.66 18.60
N ASP A 112 -7.81 -21.83 17.33
CA ASP A 112 -6.66 -21.14 16.73
C ASP A 112 -6.94 -19.64 16.60
N ALA A 113 -8.17 -19.26 16.23
CA ALA A 113 -8.61 -17.88 16.14
C ALA A 113 -8.64 -17.20 17.52
N LEU A 114 -9.19 -17.87 18.54
CA LEU A 114 -9.17 -17.38 19.93
C LEU A 114 -7.74 -17.18 20.42
N THR A 115 -6.85 -18.15 20.18
CA THR A 115 -5.44 -18.06 20.58
C THR A 115 -4.75 -16.87 19.91
N MET A 116 -5.01 -16.64 18.62
CA MET A 116 -4.48 -15.50 17.89
C MET A 116 -5.02 -14.17 18.45
N LEU A 117 -6.32 -14.08 18.71
CA LEU A 117 -6.97 -12.89 19.25
C LEU A 117 -6.42 -12.52 20.63
N VAL A 118 -6.34 -13.48 21.56
CA VAL A 118 -5.81 -13.24 22.91
C VAL A 118 -4.35 -12.80 22.86
N LYS A 119 -3.52 -13.44 22.03
CA LYS A 119 -2.12 -13.02 21.83
C LYS A 119 -2.01 -11.62 21.25
N CYS A 120 -2.85 -11.29 20.26
CA CYS A 120 -2.89 -9.96 19.66
C CYS A 120 -3.26 -8.89 20.69
N LEU A 121 -4.29 -9.13 21.53
CA LEU A 121 -4.71 -8.20 22.56
C LEU A 121 -3.64 -8.00 23.65
N ALA A 122 -2.97 -9.07 24.06
CA ALA A 122 -1.82 -8.98 24.97
C ALA A 122 -0.69 -8.14 24.34
N TRP A 123 -0.35 -8.42 23.07
CA TRP A 123 0.64 -7.65 22.33
C TRP A 123 0.27 -6.18 22.22
N ARG A 124 -0.99 -5.83 21.90
CA ARG A 124 -1.44 -4.43 21.83
C ARG A 124 -1.22 -3.68 23.13
N LYS A 125 -1.46 -4.33 24.27
CA LYS A 125 -1.23 -3.77 25.60
C LYS A 125 0.26 -3.56 25.88
N GLU A 126 1.08 -4.57 25.64
CA GLU A 126 2.54 -4.50 25.82
C GLU A 126 3.20 -3.47 24.88
N PHE A 127 2.69 -3.36 23.66
CA PHE A 127 3.15 -2.43 22.65
C PHE A 127 2.57 -1.02 22.82
N GLU A 128 1.62 -0.82 23.72
CA GLU A 128 0.85 0.42 23.86
C GLU A 128 0.27 0.93 22.51
N ALA A 129 -0.22 0.00 21.68
CA ALA A 129 -0.68 0.29 20.33
C ALA A 129 -1.82 1.33 20.29
N ASP A 130 -2.67 1.38 21.32
CA ASP A 130 -3.81 2.31 21.38
C ASP A 130 -3.39 3.76 21.64
N LYS A 131 -2.23 4.00 22.25
CA LYS A 131 -1.66 5.35 22.49
C LYS A 131 -0.67 5.79 21.41
N LEU A 132 -0.29 4.86 20.54
CA LEU A 132 0.80 5.01 19.58
C LEU A 132 0.61 6.22 18.66
N LEU A 133 -0.62 6.58 18.35
CA LEU A 133 -0.92 7.65 17.39
C LEU A 133 -0.62 9.06 17.93
N GLU A 134 -0.44 9.21 19.23
CA GLU A 134 -0.09 10.48 19.89
C GLU A 134 1.43 10.62 20.08
N GLU A 135 2.20 9.55 19.81
CA GLU A 135 3.63 9.50 20.07
C GLU A 135 4.46 10.18 18.96
N ASP A 136 5.31 11.13 19.32
CA ASP A 136 6.29 11.71 18.39
C ASP A 136 7.54 10.81 18.31
N LEU A 137 7.56 9.95 17.30
CA LEU A 137 8.67 9.05 17.04
C LEU A 137 9.81 9.73 16.24
N GLY A 138 9.70 11.01 15.90
CA GLY A 138 10.74 11.75 15.18
C GLY A 138 10.91 11.33 13.72
N PHE A 139 9.88 10.75 13.10
CA PHE A 139 9.88 10.28 11.70
C PHE A 139 9.05 11.17 10.77
N LYS A 140 8.82 12.44 11.12
CA LYS A 140 8.05 13.38 10.29
C LYS A 140 8.61 13.47 8.86
N GLU A 141 9.93 13.45 8.72
CA GLU A 141 10.63 13.42 7.42
C GLU A 141 10.36 12.14 6.59
N LEU A 142 10.01 11.02 7.23
CA LEU A 142 9.64 9.78 6.53
C LEU A 142 8.13 9.68 6.27
N GLY A 143 7.32 10.47 7.00
CA GLY A 143 5.86 10.40 7.09
C GLY A 143 5.10 10.60 5.79
N GLU A 144 5.79 10.91 4.70
CA GLU A 144 5.23 11.22 3.38
C GLU A 144 6.10 10.66 2.23
N VAL A 145 7.23 10.04 2.57
CA VAL A 145 8.21 9.53 1.61
C VAL A 145 8.27 8.02 1.68
N VAL A 146 8.34 7.45 2.89
CA VAL A 146 8.59 6.02 3.08
C VAL A 146 7.33 5.22 3.30
N ALA A 147 6.45 5.66 4.18
CA ALA A 147 5.17 5.02 4.36
C ALA A 147 4.12 5.98 4.89
N TYR A 148 2.97 6.02 4.21
CA TYR A 148 1.96 7.05 4.48
C TYR A 148 0.59 6.64 3.93
N MET A 149 -0.47 7.17 4.54
CA MET A 149 -1.83 7.02 4.06
C MET A 149 -2.14 8.19 3.11
N HIS A 150 -2.61 7.90 1.90
CA HIS A 150 -2.94 8.96 0.94
C HIS A 150 -4.03 8.52 -0.03
N GLY A 151 -5.16 9.23 -0.02
CA GLY A 151 -6.26 8.96 -0.93
C GLY A 151 -7.02 7.65 -0.63
N TYR A 152 -7.96 7.36 -1.53
CA TYR A 152 -8.87 6.22 -1.45
C TYR A 152 -8.98 5.56 -2.82
N ASP A 153 -9.17 4.24 -2.85
CA ASP A 153 -9.47 3.53 -4.08
C ASP A 153 -10.92 3.79 -4.55
N LYS A 154 -11.29 3.22 -5.70
CA LYS A 154 -12.61 3.37 -6.32
C LYS A 154 -13.75 2.75 -5.49
N ASP A 155 -13.41 1.86 -4.56
CA ASP A 155 -14.35 1.19 -3.64
C ASP A 155 -14.35 1.82 -2.22
N GLY A 156 -13.54 2.87 -2.01
CA GLY A 156 -13.47 3.64 -0.77
C GLY A 156 -12.43 3.14 0.26
N HIS A 157 -11.60 2.15 -0.09
CA HIS A 157 -10.52 1.69 0.78
C HIS A 157 -9.43 2.76 0.92
N PRO A 158 -8.99 3.08 2.15
CA PRO A 158 -7.80 3.89 2.37
C PRO A 158 -6.57 3.26 1.73
N VAL A 159 -5.74 4.08 1.09
CA VAL A 159 -4.55 3.61 0.38
C VAL A 159 -3.29 3.93 1.20
N CYS A 160 -2.50 2.89 1.49
CA CYS A 160 -1.22 2.97 2.18
C CYS A 160 -0.08 2.79 1.19
N TYR A 161 0.72 3.84 0.97
CA TYR A 161 1.92 3.80 0.15
C TYR A 161 3.12 3.39 0.98
N ASN A 162 4.03 2.61 0.37
CA ASN A 162 5.25 2.10 1.00
C ASN A 162 6.39 2.16 -0.02
N ALA A 163 7.36 3.05 0.17
CA ALA A 163 8.50 3.24 -0.73
C ALA A 163 9.82 3.24 0.05
N TYR A 164 10.58 2.16 -0.08
CA TYR A 164 11.79 1.94 0.72
C TYR A 164 13.09 2.24 -0.01
N GLY A 165 13.02 2.80 -1.22
CA GLY A 165 14.19 3.06 -2.07
C GLY A 165 15.22 4.00 -1.42
N ILE A 166 14.78 4.90 -0.54
CA ILE A 166 15.67 5.84 0.17
C ILE A 166 16.72 5.13 1.05
N PHE A 167 16.40 3.93 1.55
CA PHE A 167 17.32 3.14 2.38
C PHE A 167 18.38 2.39 1.57
N LYS A 168 18.44 2.60 0.25
CA LYS A 168 19.59 2.21 -0.58
C LYS A 168 20.81 3.06 -0.24
N ASP A 169 20.57 4.29 0.18
CA ASP A 169 21.61 5.14 0.75
C ASP A 169 22.01 4.61 2.13
N LYS A 170 23.32 4.48 2.35
CA LYS A 170 23.86 3.86 3.57
C LYS A 170 23.65 4.75 4.79
N GLU A 171 23.78 6.06 4.64
CA GLU A 171 23.60 7.00 5.75
C GLU A 171 22.14 6.99 6.22
N MET A 172 21.20 6.98 5.27
CA MET A 172 19.78 6.83 5.57
C MET A 172 19.48 5.46 6.20
N TYR A 173 20.10 4.38 5.73
CA TYR A 173 19.94 3.08 6.37
C TYR A 173 20.46 3.09 7.82
N ASP A 174 21.70 3.53 8.05
CA ASP A 174 22.33 3.52 9.38
C ASP A 174 21.60 4.46 10.37
N LYS A 175 20.99 5.54 9.86
CA LYS A 175 20.16 6.48 10.64
C LYS A 175 18.91 5.84 11.23
N TYR A 176 18.27 4.87 10.55
CA TYR A 176 17.00 4.27 11.02
C TYR A 176 17.06 2.77 11.32
N PHE A 177 18.14 2.09 10.92
CA PHE A 177 18.32 0.65 11.09
C PHE A 177 19.71 0.26 11.61
N GLY A 178 20.59 1.24 11.86
CA GLY A 178 22.00 0.98 12.22
C GLY A 178 22.22 0.26 13.56
N ASP A 179 21.19 0.20 14.40
CA ASP A 179 21.18 -0.53 15.67
C ASP A 179 19.77 -1.05 16.00
N GLU A 180 19.68 -1.87 17.05
CA GLU A 180 18.44 -2.53 17.45
C GLU A 180 17.36 -1.54 17.93
N ASP A 181 17.76 -0.44 18.59
CA ASP A 181 16.83 0.55 19.11
C ASP A 181 16.21 1.39 18.00
N LYS A 182 17.01 1.80 17.01
CA LYS A 182 16.50 2.45 15.80
C LYS A 182 15.56 1.55 15.02
N LEU A 183 15.91 0.27 14.87
CA LEU A 183 15.03 -0.72 14.24
C LEU A 183 13.70 -0.84 15.01
N LYS A 184 13.72 -0.97 16.34
CA LYS A 184 12.50 -1.00 17.16
C LYS A 184 11.66 0.26 16.99
N LYS A 185 12.30 1.43 17.00
CA LYS A 185 11.63 2.72 16.77
C LYS A 185 10.98 2.78 15.39
N PHE A 186 11.66 2.29 14.36
CA PHE A 186 11.13 2.22 13.00
C PHE A 186 9.94 1.26 12.90
N LEU A 187 10.03 0.07 13.51
CA LEU A 187 8.91 -0.88 13.58
C LEU A 187 7.69 -0.25 14.27
N ARG A 188 7.93 0.48 15.37
CA ARG A 188 6.89 1.23 16.08
C ARG A 188 6.23 2.30 15.21
N TRP A 189 7.02 3.06 14.46
CA TRP A 189 6.49 4.02 13.49
C TRP A 189 5.70 3.35 12.35
N ARG A 190 6.15 2.18 11.87
CA ARG A 190 5.41 1.42 10.86
C ARG A 190 4.06 0.94 11.35
N VAL A 191 3.98 0.53 12.61
CA VAL A 191 2.70 0.22 13.26
C VAL A 191 1.83 1.48 13.36
N GLN A 192 2.41 2.64 13.72
CA GLN A 192 1.69 3.91 13.81
C GLN A 192 1.04 4.29 12.47
N VAL A 193 1.75 4.14 11.35
CA VAL A 193 1.22 4.38 9.99
C VAL A 193 0.05 3.44 9.68
N LEU A 194 0.15 2.16 10.05
CA LEU A 194 -0.92 1.19 9.83
C LEU A 194 -2.15 1.51 10.70
N GLU A 195 -1.95 1.86 11.97
CA GLU A 195 -3.01 2.26 12.91
C GLU A 195 -3.74 3.53 12.44
N ASN A 196 -3.02 4.48 11.82
CA ASN A 196 -3.65 5.63 11.15
C ASN A 196 -4.60 5.20 10.03
N GLY A 197 -4.21 4.18 9.25
CA GLY A 197 -5.09 3.60 8.24
C GLY A 197 -6.29 2.86 8.83
N ILE A 198 -6.10 2.16 9.95
CA ILE A 198 -7.16 1.40 10.63
C ILE A 198 -8.24 2.33 11.20
N LYS A 199 -7.87 3.52 11.70
CA LYS A 199 -8.83 4.54 12.15
C LYS A 199 -9.82 4.98 11.07
N LEU A 200 -9.47 4.82 9.79
CA LEU A 200 -10.32 5.17 8.65
C LEU A 200 -11.31 4.04 8.28
N LEU A 201 -11.23 2.88 8.94
CA LEU A 201 -12.11 1.74 8.67
C LEU A 201 -13.40 1.83 9.47
N HIS A 202 -14.50 1.39 8.87
CA HIS A 202 -15.81 1.43 9.51
C HIS A 202 -16.05 0.25 10.46
N PHE A 203 -15.39 -0.88 10.19
CA PHE A 203 -15.63 -2.17 10.84
C PHE A 203 -17.10 -2.59 10.85
N LYS A 204 -17.89 -2.31 9.81
CA LYS A 204 -19.33 -2.67 9.78
C LYS A 204 -19.69 -3.47 8.53
N PRO A 205 -20.77 -4.28 8.56
CA PRO A 205 -21.26 -4.97 7.37
C PRO A 205 -21.54 -3.99 6.21
N GLY A 206 -21.03 -4.32 5.02
CA GLY A 206 -21.14 -3.46 3.83
C GLY A 206 -20.31 -2.17 3.86
N GLY A 207 -19.53 -1.94 4.92
CA GLY A 207 -18.59 -0.83 5.01
C GLY A 207 -17.17 -1.22 4.61
N VAL A 208 -16.34 -0.21 4.39
CA VAL A 208 -14.90 -0.36 4.18
C VAL A 208 -14.22 -0.91 5.43
N ASN A 209 -13.69 -2.13 5.34
CA ASN A 209 -13.10 -2.87 6.46
C ASN A 209 -11.64 -3.28 6.22
N SER A 210 -11.01 -2.79 5.15
CA SER A 210 -9.64 -3.11 4.77
C SER A 210 -8.95 -1.95 4.08
N ILE A 211 -7.62 -2.04 3.96
CA ILE A 211 -6.78 -1.06 3.29
C ILE A 211 -6.19 -1.63 2.00
N ILE A 212 -5.87 -0.76 1.04
CA ILE A 212 -5.02 -1.07 -0.10
C ILE A 212 -3.58 -0.78 0.29
N GLN A 213 -2.66 -1.71 0.00
CA GLN A 213 -1.24 -1.48 0.15
C GLN A 213 -0.58 -1.34 -1.21
N ILE A 214 0.01 -0.18 -1.49
CA ILE A 214 0.86 0.04 -2.65
C ILE A 214 2.31 0.03 -2.16
N THR A 215 3.13 -0.85 -2.73
CA THR A 215 4.56 -0.95 -2.40
C THR A 215 5.39 -0.65 -3.65
N ASP A 216 6.16 0.42 -3.58
CA ASP A 216 7.15 0.76 -4.59
C ASP A 216 8.43 -0.04 -4.36
N LEU A 217 8.80 -0.85 -5.35
CA LEU A 217 10.01 -1.67 -5.34
C LEU A 217 11.18 -1.02 -6.07
N LYS A 218 11.01 0.20 -6.60
CA LYS A 218 12.11 0.97 -7.19
C LYS A 218 13.20 1.18 -6.15
N ASP A 219 14.42 0.83 -6.53
CA ASP A 219 15.63 0.99 -5.70
C ASP A 219 15.59 0.32 -4.32
N MET A 220 14.63 -0.59 -4.06
CA MET A 220 14.52 -1.23 -2.75
C MET A 220 15.79 -2.04 -2.39
N PRO A 221 16.41 -1.79 -1.22
CA PRO A 221 17.55 -2.56 -0.73
C PRO A 221 17.27 -4.05 -0.64
N LYS A 222 18.19 -4.85 -1.16
CA LYS A 222 18.02 -6.31 -1.26
C LYS A 222 18.39 -7.07 0.01
N ARG A 223 19.35 -6.56 0.79
CA ARG A 223 19.90 -7.31 1.94
C ARG A 223 19.63 -6.60 3.26
N GLU A 224 19.78 -5.28 3.24
CA GLU A 224 19.77 -4.37 4.38
C GLU A 224 18.36 -4.34 5.01
N LEU A 225 17.32 -4.20 4.19
CA LEU A 225 15.94 -4.19 4.68
C LEU A 225 15.37 -5.57 5.01
N ARG A 226 16.10 -6.66 4.81
CA ARG A 226 15.54 -8.02 4.99
C ARG A 226 15.11 -8.26 6.44
N VAL A 227 15.93 -7.84 7.41
CA VAL A 227 15.64 -8.04 8.84
C VAL A 227 14.41 -7.24 9.24
N ALA A 228 14.40 -5.93 8.94
CA ALA A 228 13.26 -5.06 9.21
C ALA A 228 11.98 -5.56 8.51
N SER A 229 12.07 -5.92 7.24
CA SER A 229 10.94 -6.46 6.48
C SER A 229 10.37 -7.72 7.11
N ASN A 230 11.21 -8.65 7.54
CA ASN A 230 10.77 -9.88 8.19
C ASN A 230 10.07 -9.60 9.53
N HIS A 231 10.60 -8.66 10.32
CA HIS A 231 9.97 -8.25 11.57
C HIS A 231 8.61 -7.59 11.33
N ILE A 232 8.51 -6.66 10.37
CA ILE A 232 7.25 -6.01 9.98
C ILE A 232 6.24 -7.05 9.52
N LEU A 233 6.66 -7.99 8.66
CA LEU A 233 5.79 -9.03 8.13
C LEU A 233 5.26 -9.94 9.25
N SER A 234 6.12 -10.43 10.14
CA SER A 234 5.70 -11.26 11.27
C SER A 234 4.73 -10.51 12.17
N LEU A 235 5.08 -9.27 12.53
CA LEU A 235 4.25 -8.42 13.38
C LEU A 235 2.86 -8.20 12.76
N PHE A 236 2.80 -7.92 11.46
CA PHE A 236 1.54 -7.71 10.76
C PHE A 236 0.72 -8.99 10.57
N GLN A 237 1.36 -10.13 10.32
CA GLN A 237 0.67 -11.41 10.19
C GLN A 237 0.01 -11.86 11.50
N ASP A 238 0.67 -11.62 12.63
CA ASP A 238 0.18 -12.06 13.94
C ASP A 238 -0.85 -11.11 14.55
N ASN A 239 -0.76 -9.81 14.27
CA ASN A 239 -1.54 -8.78 14.97
C ASN A 239 -2.56 -8.02 14.11
N TYR A 240 -2.50 -8.12 12.78
CA TYR A 240 -3.38 -7.38 11.87
C TYR A 240 -4.03 -8.31 10.83
N PRO A 241 -4.78 -9.34 11.26
CA PRO A 241 -5.38 -10.32 10.37
C PRO A 241 -6.40 -9.68 9.41
N GLU A 242 -6.37 -10.11 8.15
CA GLU A 242 -7.38 -9.74 7.13
C GLU A 242 -7.63 -8.22 7.02
N MET A 243 -6.56 -7.41 7.16
CA MET A 243 -6.62 -5.95 7.02
C MET A 243 -6.35 -5.44 5.61
N VAL A 244 -5.82 -6.28 4.73
CA VAL A 244 -5.41 -5.85 3.38
C VAL A 244 -6.37 -6.42 2.33
N ALA A 245 -7.02 -5.50 1.60
CA ALA A 245 -7.88 -5.81 0.45
C ALA A 245 -7.02 -6.24 -0.75
N GLN A 246 -6.05 -5.39 -1.13
CA GLN A 246 -5.14 -5.63 -2.24
C GLN A 246 -3.71 -5.22 -1.87
N LYS A 247 -2.72 -6.01 -2.31
CA LYS A 247 -1.30 -5.66 -2.34
C LYS A 247 -0.86 -5.40 -3.77
N ILE A 248 -0.54 -4.15 -4.07
CA ILE A 248 -0.11 -3.68 -5.38
C ILE A 248 1.38 -3.35 -5.31
N PHE A 249 2.20 -4.10 -6.04
CA PHE A 249 3.62 -3.81 -6.18
C PHE A 249 3.84 -3.00 -7.45
N ILE A 250 4.46 -1.83 -7.34
CA ILE A 250 4.80 -0.97 -8.47
C ILE A 250 6.30 -0.84 -8.65
N ASN A 251 6.69 -0.41 -9.85
CA ASN A 251 8.08 -0.34 -10.29
C ASN A 251 8.86 -1.64 -10.04
N VAL A 252 8.19 -2.76 -10.28
CA VAL A 252 8.73 -4.08 -9.98
C VAL A 252 9.88 -4.37 -10.94
N PRO A 253 11.11 -4.63 -10.41
CA PRO A 253 12.25 -4.98 -11.25
C PRO A 253 12.01 -6.29 -12.01
N TRP A 254 12.56 -6.40 -13.22
CA TRP A 254 12.31 -7.54 -14.12
C TRP A 254 12.54 -8.92 -13.46
N TYR A 255 13.55 -9.05 -12.59
CA TYR A 255 13.90 -10.31 -11.92
C TYR A 255 12.84 -10.77 -10.90
N PHE A 256 11.99 -9.86 -10.41
CA PHE A 256 10.89 -10.22 -9.52
C PHE A 256 9.85 -11.06 -10.27
N SER A 257 9.62 -10.81 -11.56
CA SER A 257 8.70 -11.66 -12.34
C SER A 257 9.20 -13.10 -12.43
N MET A 258 10.53 -13.30 -12.51
CA MET A 258 11.15 -14.63 -12.45
C MET A 258 10.93 -15.28 -11.07
N LEU A 259 11.19 -14.55 -9.98
CA LEU A 259 10.94 -15.06 -8.62
C LEU A 259 9.46 -15.39 -8.39
N TYR A 260 8.55 -14.53 -8.82
CA TYR A 260 7.11 -14.75 -8.69
C TYR A 260 6.69 -16.00 -9.45
N SER A 261 7.20 -16.20 -10.66
CA SER A 261 6.89 -17.41 -11.43
C SER A 261 7.31 -18.70 -10.73
N MET A 262 8.44 -18.68 -9.99
CA MET A 262 8.91 -19.83 -9.21
C MET A 262 8.07 -20.09 -7.96
N VAL A 263 7.59 -19.04 -7.29
CA VAL A 263 6.86 -19.15 -6.01
C VAL A 263 5.34 -19.29 -6.23
N SER A 264 4.81 -18.74 -7.32
CA SER A 264 3.38 -18.71 -7.60
C SER A 264 2.68 -20.07 -7.59
N PRO A 265 3.28 -21.21 -8.02
CA PRO A 265 2.61 -22.51 -7.91
C PRO A 265 2.23 -22.90 -6.47
N PHE A 266 2.94 -22.37 -5.48
CA PHE A 266 2.73 -22.62 -4.06
C PHE A 266 1.79 -21.60 -3.38
N LEU A 267 1.36 -20.55 -4.10
CA LEU A 267 0.41 -19.57 -3.59
C LEU A 267 -1.03 -20.05 -3.79
N THR A 268 -1.86 -19.84 -2.77
CA THR A 268 -3.31 -20.06 -2.88
C THR A 268 -3.93 -19.10 -3.89
N GLN A 269 -5.10 -19.46 -4.45
CA GLN A 269 -5.82 -18.60 -5.39
C GLN A 269 -6.18 -17.22 -4.79
N ARG A 270 -6.53 -17.16 -3.49
CA ARG A 270 -6.83 -15.91 -2.77
C ARG A 270 -5.62 -15.02 -2.61
N THR A 271 -4.45 -15.59 -2.32
CA THR A 271 -3.23 -14.79 -2.21
C THR A 271 -2.78 -14.27 -3.57
N LYS A 272 -2.90 -15.09 -4.62
CA LYS A 272 -2.64 -14.65 -6.00
C LYS A 272 -3.55 -13.49 -6.41
N SER A 273 -4.84 -13.57 -6.10
CA SER A 273 -5.81 -12.54 -6.49
C SER A 273 -5.64 -11.24 -5.71
N LYS A 274 -5.19 -11.29 -4.45
CA LYS A 274 -4.83 -10.11 -3.67
C LYS A 274 -3.55 -9.41 -4.16
N PHE A 275 -2.78 -10.02 -5.07
CA PHE A 275 -1.49 -9.49 -5.50
C PHE A 275 -1.59 -8.93 -6.92
N VAL A 276 -1.23 -7.66 -7.08
CA VAL A 276 -1.08 -7.02 -8.38
C VAL A 276 0.38 -6.61 -8.54
N ILE A 277 0.97 -6.94 -9.68
CA ILE A 277 2.38 -6.67 -9.98
C ILE A 277 2.43 -5.77 -11.21
N SER A 278 2.93 -4.55 -11.03
CA SER A 278 3.23 -3.61 -12.11
C SER A 278 4.72 -3.57 -12.39
N LYS A 279 5.10 -3.83 -13.63
CA LYS A 279 6.46 -3.61 -14.11
C LYS A 279 6.85 -2.14 -13.99
N GLU A 280 8.15 -1.89 -13.96
CA GLU A 280 8.73 -0.54 -14.08
C GLU A 280 8.20 0.18 -15.32
N GLY A 281 7.83 1.46 -15.14
CA GLY A 281 7.22 2.31 -16.17
C GLY A 281 5.70 2.17 -16.32
N ASN A 282 5.05 1.18 -15.72
CA ASN A 282 3.61 0.92 -15.87
C ASN A 282 2.78 1.25 -14.61
N ALA A 283 3.37 1.98 -13.65
CA ALA A 283 2.71 2.27 -12.37
C ALA A 283 1.35 2.94 -12.56
N ALA A 284 1.26 4.05 -13.30
CA ALA A 284 0.01 4.76 -13.55
C ALA A 284 -1.07 3.86 -14.18
N GLU A 285 -0.72 3.12 -15.25
CA GLU A 285 -1.65 2.19 -15.92
C GLU A 285 -2.21 1.13 -14.96
N THR A 286 -1.37 0.64 -14.04
CA THR A 286 -1.82 -0.33 -13.05
C THR A 286 -2.69 0.33 -11.98
N LEU A 287 -2.27 1.47 -11.45
CA LEU A 287 -2.96 2.15 -10.35
C LEU A 287 -4.31 2.70 -10.77
N TYR A 288 -4.48 3.17 -12.02
CA TYR A 288 -5.76 3.70 -12.53
C TYR A 288 -6.88 2.65 -12.52
N LYS A 289 -6.55 1.35 -12.46
CA LYS A 289 -7.53 0.27 -12.30
C LYS A 289 -8.19 0.26 -10.92
N PHE A 290 -7.52 0.83 -9.91
CA PHE A 290 -7.93 0.76 -8.51
C PHE A 290 -8.21 2.15 -7.93
N VAL A 291 -7.38 3.14 -8.20
CA VAL A 291 -7.43 4.48 -7.60
C VAL A 291 -7.68 5.51 -8.69
N ARG A 292 -8.54 6.52 -8.43
CA ARG A 292 -8.77 7.61 -9.38
C ARG A 292 -7.51 8.50 -9.49
N PRO A 293 -7.16 9.03 -10.67
CA PRO A 293 -5.91 9.79 -10.86
C PRO A 293 -5.71 10.96 -9.90
N GLU A 294 -6.78 11.66 -9.54
CA GLU A 294 -6.74 12.79 -8.60
C GLU A 294 -6.43 12.42 -7.13
N TYR A 295 -6.40 11.12 -6.81
CA TYR A 295 -5.97 10.59 -5.51
C TYR A 295 -4.64 9.86 -5.58
N ILE A 296 -4.06 9.66 -6.77
CA ILE A 296 -2.74 9.06 -6.92
C ILE A 296 -1.69 10.18 -6.80
N PRO A 297 -0.64 10.01 -5.97
CA PRO A 297 0.49 10.95 -5.91
C PRO A 297 1.13 11.19 -7.28
N VAL A 298 1.56 12.42 -7.55
CA VAL A 298 2.20 12.81 -8.83
C VAL A 298 3.40 11.93 -9.21
N GLN A 299 4.22 11.53 -8.23
CA GLN A 299 5.37 10.64 -8.43
C GLN A 299 5.02 9.25 -8.98
N TYR A 300 3.75 8.83 -8.88
CA TYR A 300 3.24 7.57 -9.43
C TYR A 300 2.38 7.77 -10.70
N GLY A 301 2.48 8.96 -11.30
CA GLY A 301 1.76 9.33 -12.51
C GLY A 301 0.30 9.69 -12.26
N GLY A 302 -0.03 10.17 -11.07
CA GLY A 302 -1.34 10.73 -10.74
C GLY A 302 -1.35 12.27 -10.74
N LEU A 303 -2.42 12.85 -10.22
CA LEU A 303 -2.65 14.30 -10.17
C LEU A 303 -2.74 14.85 -8.74
N SER A 304 -2.56 14.00 -7.72
CA SER A 304 -2.62 14.44 -6.32
C SER A 304 -1.28 15.04 -5.91
N ARG A 305 -1.28 16.33 -5.56
CA ARG A 305 -0.13 17.01 -4.97
C ARG A 305 -0.27 17.08 -3.45
N HIS A 306 0.86 17.24 -2.77
CA HIS A 306 0.91 17.30 -1.31
C HIS A 306 0.04 18.44 -0.74
N ASN A 307 0.10 19.64 -1.34
CA ASN A 307 -0.66 20.81 -0.89
C ASN A 307 -2.16 20.81 -1.29
N ASP A 308 -2.62 19.86 -2.11
CA ASP A 308 -4.01 19.83 -2.57
C ASP A 308 -4.98 19.47 -1.43
N LEU A 309 -4.49 18.75 -0.39
CA LEU A 309 -5.29 18.29 0.76
C LEU A 309 -5.88 19.45 1.60
N HIS A 310 -5.27 20.64 1.55
CA HIS A 310 -5.74 21.82 2.29
C HIS A 310 -6.75 22.68 1.52
N ASN A 311 -6.95 22.43 0.22
CA ASN A 311 -7.73 23.29 -0.67
C ASN A 311 -9.15 22.76 -0.97
N GLY A 312 -9.66 21.85 -0.13
CA GLY A 312 -10.96 21.19 -0.31
C GLY A 312 -10.87 19.90 -1.11
N PRO A 313 -12.01 19.29 -1.48
CA PRO A 313 -12.02 18.00 -2.17
C PRO A 313 -11.34 18.09 -3.54
N SER A 314 -10.48 17.10 -3.87
CA SER A 314 -9.84 16.99 -5.17
C SER A 314 -10.87 17.03 -6.30
N LYS A 315 -10.61 17.86 -7.31
CA LYS A 315 -11.47 17.91 -8.50
C LYS A 315 -11.33 16.60 -9.30
N PRO A 316 -12.45 16.04 -9.79
CA PRO A 316 -12.41 14.85 -10.62
C PRO A 316 -11.53 15.04 -11.86
N ALA A 317 -10.74 14.03 -12.19
CA ALA A 317 -9.94 13.99 -13.40
C ALA A 317 -10.62 13.16 -14.49
N SER A 318 -10.33 13.48 -15.75
CA SER A 318 -10.70 12.68 -16.92
C SER A 318 -9.53 11.80 -17.32
N GLU A 319 -9.77 10.50 -17.48
CA GLU A 319 -8.80 9.50 -17.93
C GLU A 319 -8.89 9.31 -19.45
N PHE A 320 -7.75 9.16 -20.13
CA PHE A 320 -7.72 8.77 -21.54
C PHE A 320 -6.50 7.90 -21.88
N THR A 321 -6.51 7.31 -23.07
CA THR A 321 -5.42 6.48 -23.60
C THR A 321 -4.87 7.10 -24.87
N ILE A 322 -3.55 7.07 -25.03
CA ILE A 322 -2.90 7.39 -26.31
C ILE A 322 -2.24 6.11 -26.84
N LYS A 323 -2.59 5.66 -28.06
CA LYS A 323 -1.89 4.52 -28.65
C LYS A 323 -0.50 4.93 -29.13
N GLY A 324 0.36 3.95 -29.40
CA GLY A 324 1.63 4.23 -30.08
C GLY A 324 1.36 4.75 -31.49
N GLY A 325 2.10 5.77 -31.94
CA GLY A 325 1.92 6.37 -33.25
C GLY A 325 0.80 7.42 -33.33
N GLU A 326 0.15 7.76 -32.22
CA GLU A 326 -0.97 8.71 -32.18
C GLU A 326 -0.60 10.02 -31.46
N LYS A 327 -1.25 11.10 -31.91
CA LYS A 327 -1.32 12.39 -31.22
C LYS A 327 -2.76 12.62 -30.76
N VAL A 328 -2.94 13.02 -29.50
CA VAL A 328 -4.25 13.33 -28.91
C VAL A 328 -4.29 14.81 -28.54
N ASN A 329 -5.35 15.49 -28.97
CA ASN A 329 -5.60 16.89 -28.66
C ASN A 329 -6.83 17.01 -27.77
N ILE A 330 -6.65 17.52 -26.56
CA ILE A 330 -7.75 17.84 -25.64
C ILE A 330 -8.15 19.29 -25.92
N GLN A 331 -9.42 19.53 -26.27
CA GLN A 331 -9.95 20.87 -26.51
C GLN A 331 -10.83 21.30 -25.34
N ILE A 332 -10.50 22.44 -24.74
CA ILE A 332 -11.30 23.10 -23.72
C ILE A 332 -11.92 24.32 -24.38
N GLU A 333 -13.20 24.21 -24.73
CA GLU A 333 -13.96 25.23 -25.44
C GLU A 333 -14.66 26.21 -24.49
N GLY A 334 -15.23 27.28 -25.06
CA GLY A 334 -16.08 28.22 -24.33
C GLY A 334 -15.31 29.13 -23.36
N ILE A 335 -14.04 29.40 -23.62
CA ILE A 335 -13.25 30.32 -22.81
C ILE A 335 -13.61 31.74 -23.22
N GLU A 336 -14.09 32.54 -22.26
CA GLU A 336 -14.39 33.96 -22.44
C GLU A 336 -13.14 34.84 -22.27
N GLY A 337 -13.14 36.02 -22.89
CA GLY A 337 -12.10 37.02 -22.65
C GLY A 337 -12.05 37.44 -21.18
N GLY A 338 -10.85 37.54 -20.64
CA GLY A 338 -10.59 37.80 -19.21
C GLY A 338 -10.67 36.56 -18.32
N ALA A 339 -11.09 35.40 -18.82
CA ALA A 339 -11.12 34.17 -18.02
C ALA A 339 -9.71 33.57 -17.85
N THR A 340 -9.44 33.03 -16.67
CA THR A 340 -8.22 32.25 -16.38
C THR A 340 -8.53 30.76 -16.40
N ILE A 341 -7.83 30.02 -17.27
CA ILE A 341 -7.83 28.56 -17.27
C ILE A 341 -6.64 28.09 -16.46
N THR A 342 -6.88 27.15 -15.56
CA THR A 342 -5.84 26.38 -14.87
C THR A 342 -6.06 24.92 -15.20
N TRP A 343 -5.01 24.19 -15.54
CA TRP A 343 -5.11 22.77 -15.84
C TRP A 343 -3.98 21.97 -15.22
N ASP A 344 -4.28 20.70 -14.98
CA ASP A 344 -3.32 19.67 -14.66
C ASP A 344 -3.38 18.57 -15.70
N ILE A 345 -2.23 18.06 -16.11
CA ILE A 345 -2.15 16.92 -17.02
C ILE A 345 -0.95 16.03 -16.67
N VAL A 346 -1.14 14.72 -16.79
CA VAL A 346 -0.10 13.70 -16.63
C VAL A 346 -0.36 12.55 -17.59
N VAL A 347 0.68 11.94 -18.17
CA VAL A 347 0.59 10.62 -18.82
C VAL A 347 1.67 9.73 -18.23
N GLY A 348 1.26 8.51 -17.90
CA GLY A 348 2.11 7.52 -17.24
C GLY A 348 3.38 7.22 -18.03
N GLY A 349 4.53 7.39 -17.37
CA GLY A 349 5.85 7.06 -17.93
C GLY A 349 6.21 7.92 -19.14
N TRP A 350 6.06 9.25 -19.04
CA TRP A 350 6.21 10.19 -20.14
C TRP A 350 7.51 10.06 -20.94
N GLU A 351 7.43 9.76 -22.23
CA GLU A 351 8.56 9.82 -23.17
C GLU A 351 7.93 10.19 -24.50
N LEU A 352 7.48 11.44 -24.57
CA LEU A 352 6.59 11.96 -25.61
C LEU A 352 6.73 13.47 -25.71
N GLU A 353 6.09 14.09 -26.69
CA GLU A 353 6.04 15.54 -26.78
C GLU A 353 4.72 16.08 -26.27
N TYR A 354 4.79 17.25 -25.62
CA TYR A 354 3.63 17.96 -25.10
C TYR A 354 3.72 19.44 -25.46
N CYS A 355 2.57 20.02 -25.81
CA CYS A 355 2.41 21.47 -25.94
C CYS A 355 1.01 21.90 -25.49
N ALA A 356 0.86 23.20 -25.20
CA ALA A 356 -0.41 23.83 -24.93
C ALA A 356 -0.56 25.09 -25.78
N GLU A 357 -1.71 25.24 -26.44
CA GLU A 357 -1.98 26.34 -27.36
C GLU A 357 -3.34 26.96 -27.04
N PHE A 358 -3.43 28.28 -27.09
CA PHE A 358 -4.70 28.99 -27.07
C PHE A 358 -5.04 29.46 -28.48
N VAL A 359 -6.23 29.10 -28.94
CA VAL A 359 -6.74 29.45 -30.27
C VAL A 359 -7.90 30.43 -30.07
N PRO A 360 -7.72 31.72 -30.39
CA PRO A 360 -8.80 32.70 -30.36
C PRO A 360 -9.90 32.41 -31.38
N ASN A 361 -11.13 32.84 -31.09
CA ASN A 361 -12.27 32.69 -32.00
C ASN A 361 -12.28 33.75 -33.12
N SER A 362 -11.62 34.90 -32.92
CA SER A 362 -11.63 36.00 -33.89
C SER A 362 -10.88 35.62 -35.16
N GLU A 363 -11.52 35.80 -36.32
CA GLU A 363 -10.87 35.65 -37.62
C GLU A 363 -9.71 36.66 -37.74
N GLY A 364 -8.50 36.16 -37.99
CA GLY A 364 -7.27 36.97 -38.08
C GLY A 364 -6.39 37.00 -36.84
N SER A 365 -6.86 36.49 -35.68
CA SER A 365 -6.01 36.31 -34.50
C SER A 365 -5.10 35.08 -34.64
N TYR A 366 -3.85 35.20 -34.16
CA TYR A 366 -2.88 34.11 -34.21
C TYR A 366 -3.04 33.14 -33.03
N THR A 367 -2.81 31.85 -33.27
CA THR A 367 -2.66 30.85 -32.20
C THR A 367 -1.50 31.23 -31.28
N ILE A 368 -1.77 31.22 -29.98
CA ILE A 368 -0.79 31.55 -28.95
C ILE A 368 -0.20 30.25 -28.41
N ALA A 369 1.10 30.05 -28.56
CA ALA A 369 1.82 28.96 -27.92
C ALA A 369 2.00 29.25 -26.42
N VAL A 370 1.06 28.76 -25.61
CA VAL A 370 1.05 28.93 -24.16
C VAL A 370 2.16 28.11 -23.50
N GLU A 371 2.36 26.88 -23.97
CA GLU A 371 3.53 26.07 -23.67
C GLU A 371 4.11 25.53 -24.98
N LYS A 372 5.37 25.90 -25.26
CA LYS A 372 6.07 25.45 -26.47
C LYS A 372 6.22 23.93 -26.45
N THR A 373 6.15 23.32 -27.63
CA THR A 373 6.41 21.89 -27.79
C THR A 373 7.75 21.52 -27.19
N ARG A 374 7.71 20.59 -26.24
CA ARG A 374 8.90 20.02 -25.62
C ARG A 374 8.72 18.53 -25.39
N LYS A 375 9.84 17.81 -25.42
CA LYS A 375 9.89 16.42 -25.03
C LYS A 375 9.84 16.32 -23.50
N ILE A 376 8.93 15.51 -23.00
CA ILE A 376 8.76 15.25 -21.57
C ILE A 376 9.48 13.95 -21.21
N SER A 377 10.17 13.96 -20.07
CA SER A 377 10.96 12.82 -19.59
C SER A 377 10.15 11.83 -18.75
N ALA A 378 10.66 10.60 -18.61
CA ALA A 378 9.92 9.50 -17.95
C ALA A 378 9.66 9.73 -16.46
N ASN A 379 10.46 10.60 -15.86
CA ASN A 379 10.39 10.94 -14.44
C ASN A 379 9.70 12.30 -14.19
N GLU A 380 9.21 12.97 -15.24
CA GLU A 380 8.55 14.25 -15.08
C GLU A 380 7.18 14.07 -14.45
N GLU A 381 6.88 14.91 -13.45
CA GLU A 381 5.62 14.88 -12.73
C GLU A 381 4.49 15.53 -13.53
N ALA A 382 3.28 15.50 -12.98
CA ALA A 382 2.12 16.16 -13.57
C ALA A 382 2.35 17.66 -13.77
N ILE A 383 2.16 18.12 -15.01
CA ILE A 383 2.22 19.54 -15.36
C ILE A 383 1.04 20.26 -14.71
N HIS A 384 1.33 21.38 -14.03
CA HIS A 384 0.35 22.36 -13.57
C HIS A 384 0.63 23.67 -14.31
N ASN A 385 -0.36 24.23 -14.98
CA ASN A 385 -0.17 25.49 -15.67
C ASN A 385 -1.47 26.32 -15.71
N SER A 386 -1.34 27.60 -16.02
CA SER A 386 -2.48 28.52 -16.12
C SER A 386 -2.28 29.57 -17.21
N PHE A 387 -3.38 30.04 -17.77
CA PHE A 387 -3.41 31.04 -18.82
C PHE A 387 -4.62 31.95 -18.67
N THR A 388 -4.44 33.26 -18.76
CA THR A 388 -5.54 34.23 -18.79
C THR A 388 -5.78 34.67 -20.22
N ALA A 389 -6.94 34.31 -20.76
CA ALA A 389 -7.33 34.65 -22.12
C ALA A 389 -7.64 36.14 -22.23
N LYS A 390 -7.12 36.82 -23.25
CA LYS A 390 -7.46 38.23 -23.53
C LYS A 390 -8.77 38.39 -24.30
N GLU A 391 -9.14 37.36 -25.04
CA GLU A 391 -10.32 37.30 -25.91
C GLU A 391 -10.93 35.90 -25.84
N ALA A 392 -12.12 35.72 -26.44
CA ALA A 392 -12.79 34.43 -26.43
C ALA A 392 -12.08 33.42 -27.34
N GLY A 393 -12.03 32.16 -26.93
CA GLY A 393 -11.30 31.12 -27.66
C GLY A 393 -11.43 29.73 -27.06
N LYS A 394 -10.47 28.87 -27.40
CA LYS A 394 -10.31 27.53 -26.85
C LYS A 394 -8.85 27.23 -26.49
N MET A 395 -8.64 26.39 -25.49
CA MET A 395 -7.33 25.85 -25.12
C MET A 395 -7.20 24.45 -25.72
N VAL A 396 -6.04 24.16 -26.31
CA VAL A 396 -5.70 22.87 -26.92
C VAL A 396 -4.46 22.31 -26.23
N LEU A 397 -4.61 21.18 -25.53
CA LEU A 397 -3.49 20.44 -24.96
C LEU A 397 -3.15 19.29 -25.90
N SER A 398 -1.95 19.29 -26.46
CA SER A 398 -1.51 18.27 -27.41
C SER A 398 -0.54 17.31 -26.74
N VAL A 399 -0.84 16.01 -26.78
CA VAL A 399 0.02 14.92 -26.31
C VAL A 399 0.40 14.06 -27.51
N ASP A 400 1.67 14.09 -27.89
CA ASP A 400 2.18 13.45 -29.10
C ASP A 400 3.04 12.23 -28.78
N ASN A 401 2.47 11.04 -28.99
CA ASN A 401 3.11 9.74 -28.79
C ASN A 401 3.48 9.09 -30.14
N THR A 402 3.63 9.88 -31.21
CA THR A 402 3.92 9.38 -32.56
C THR A 402 5.27 8.65 -32.66
N LEU A 403 6.25 9.05 -31.84
CA LEU A 403 7.58 8.45 -31.79
C LEU A 403 7.65 7.12 -31.02
N SER A 404 6.57 6.72 -30.34
CA SER A 404 6.51 5.49 -29.54
C SER A 404 5.54 4.49 -30.15
N ARG A 405 5.85 3.20 -29.99
CA ARG A 405 4.90 2.11 -30.31
C ARG A 405 4.06 1.66 -29.11
N LYS A 406 4.41 2.12 -27.91
CA LYS A 406 3.74 1.73 -26.67
C LYS A 406 2.53 2.62 -26.42
N LYS A 407 1.42 2.00 -26.05
CA LYS A 407 0.25 2.67 -25.46
C LYS A 407 0.65 3.34 -24.14
N LYS A 408 0.04 4.49 -23.84
CA LYS A 408 0.16 5.18 -22.55
C LYS A 408 -1.23 5.57 -22.01
N VAL A 409 -1.33 5.71 -20.69
CA VAL A 409 -2.56 6.20 -20.02
C VAL A 409 -2.32 7.59 -19.47
N ALA A 410 -3.33 8.44 -19.56
CA ALA A 410 -3.26 9.85 -19.26
C ALA A 410 -4.41 10.27 -18.35
N ALA A 411 -4.20 11.32 -17.57
CA ALA A 411 -5.26 12.00 -16.87
C ALA A 411 -5.10 13.52 -16.98
N TYR A 412 -6.21 14.23 -17.02
CA TYR A 412 -6.22 15.69 -16.96
C TYR A 412 -7.41 16.20 -16.16
N ARG A 413 -7.27 17.41 -15.61
CA ARG A 413 -8.37 18.20 -15.04
C ARG A 413 -8.14 19.66 -15.34
N TYR A 414 -9.20 20.46 -15.38
CA TYR A 414 -9.08 21.89 -15.59
C TYR A 414 -10.14 22.67 -14.83
N LEU A 415 -9.90 23.97 -14.70
CA LEU A 415 -10.81 24.94 -14.13
C LEU A 415 -10.76 26.21 -14.97
N VAL A 416 -11.93 26.74 -15.32
CA VAL A 416 -12.06 28.07 -15.91
C VAL A 416 -12.66 29.00 -14.85
N ARG A 417 -11.94 30.05 -14.47
CA ARG A 417 -12.41 31.11 -13.58
C ARG A 417 -12.69 32.36 -14.41
N LYS A 418 -13.93 32.85 -14.35
CA LYS A 418 -14.28 34.14 -14.97
C LYS A 418 -13.64 35.29 -14.18
N SER A 419 -13.29 36.36 -14.89
CA SER A 419 -12.87 37.59 -14.23
C SER A 419 -14.05 38.10 -13.38
N THR A 420 -13.85 38.21 -12.07
CA THR A 420 -14.75 39.00 -11.22
C THR A 420 -14.52 40.45 -11.57
N SER A 421 -15.31 40.98 -12.50
CA SER A 421 -15.52 42.42 -12.57
C SER A 421 -16.12 42.84 -11.24
N ILE A 422 -15.31 43.46 -10.37
CA ILE A 422 -15.84 44.29 -9.30
C ILE A 422 -16.61 45.38 -10.03
N SER A 423 -17.93 45.25 -10.06
CA SER A 423 -18.83 46.31 -10.46
C SER A 423 -18.69 47.42 -9.42
N THR A 424 -17.78 48.35 -9.71
CA THR A 424 -17.67 49.67 -9.06
C THR A 424 -18.87 50.53 -9.37
#